data_AF-A0A955MNG2-F1
#
_entry.id   AF-A0A955MNG2-F1
#
_cell.length_a   1.000
_cell.length_b   1.000
_cell.length_c   1.000
_cell.angle_alpha   90.00
_cell.angle_beta   90.00
_cell.angle_gamma   90.00
#
_symmetry.space_group_name_H-M   'P 1'
#
loop_
_entity.id
_entity.type
_entity.pdbx_description
1 polymer ?
#
loop_
_entity_poly.entity_id
_entity_poly.type
_entity_poly.pdbx_seq_one_letter_code
_entity_poly.pdbx_strand_id
1 'polypeptide(L)' 'MREIRLQGLIGSDRTLHLTLPNDVAEGPADVLVRVPDNGRDVPVETHREMLERVRGSIRKKRSWEEIQKLVEDERKSWD' A
#
# COMPACT_ATOMS: atom_id res chain seq x y z
N MET A 1 -18.09 -21.91 0.63
CA MET A 1 -17.72 -20.83 1.59
C MET A 1 -18.92 -19.91 1.70
N ARG A 2 -19.40 -19.62 2.91
CA ARG A 2 -20.57 -18.76 3.16
C ARG A 2 -20.07 -17.44 3.73
N GLU A 3 -20.51 -16.33 3.16
CA GLU A 3 -20.15 -14.99 3.63
C GLU A 3 -21.24 -14.43 4.54
N ILE A 4 -20.84 -13.87 5.69
CA ILE A 4 -21.74 -13.18 6.61
C ILE A 4 -21.29 -11.72 6.67
N ARG A 5 -22.19 -10.81 6.31
CA ARG A 5 -21.92 -9.37 6.34
C ARG A 5 -22.45 -8.77 7.64
N LEU A 6 -21.54 -8.37 8.52
CA LEU A 6 -21.87 -7.65 9.75
C LEU A 6 -21.53 -6.17 9.59
N GLN A 7 -22.34 -5.31 10.19
CA GLN A 7 -22.07 -3.88 10.27
C GLN A 7 -21.52 -3.55 11.66
N GLY A 8 -20.45 -2.78 11.71
CA GLY A 8 -19.85 -2.31 12.95
C GLY A 8 -19.13 -0.98 12.74
N LEU A 9 -18.93 -0.25 13.83
CA LEU A 9 -18.22 1.01 13.84
C LEU A 9 -16.80 0.78 14.35
N ILE A 10 -15.82 1.40 13.69
CA ILE A 10 -14.43 1.40 14.14
C ILE A 10 -14.27 2.55 15.15
N GLY A 11 -13.84 2.23 16.36
CA GLY A 11 -13.57 3.21 17.41
C GLY A 11 -12.38 4.12 17.08
N SER A 12 -12.22 5.21 17.84
CA SER A 12 -11.09 6.14 17.68
C SER A 12 -9.72 5.50 17.90
N ASP A 13 -9.70 4.40 18.66
CA ASP A 13 -8.55 3.55 18.92
C ASP A 13 -8.26 2.53 17.80
N ARG A 14 -9.03 2.59 16.71
CA ARG A 14 -9.00 1.66 15.57
C ARG A 14 -9.48 0.24 15.91
N THR A 15 -10.23 0.09 16.99
CA THR A 15 -10.80 -1.21 17.37
C THR A 15 -12.18 -1.40 16.74
N LEU A 16 -12.43 -2.59 16.20
CA LEU A 16 -13.73 -3.02 15.68
C LEU A 16 -14.22 -4.20 16.52
N HIS A 17 -15.30 -4.00 17.27
CA HIS A 17 -15.96 -5.07 18.01
C HIS A 17 -17.15 -5.61 17.21
N LEU A 18 -17.12 -6.90 16.90
CA LEU A 18 -18.21 -7.60 16.21
C LEU A 18 -18.52 -8.89 16.96
N THR A 19 -19.80 -9.20 17.10
CA THR A 19 -20.28 -10.48 17.65
C THR A 19 -20.84 -11.31 16.50
N LEU A 20 -20.28 -12.50 16.30
CA LEU A 20 -20.75 -13.44 15.29
C LEU A 20 -22.10 -14.05 15.73
N PRO A 21 -23.02 -14.33 14.79
CA PRO A 21 -24.25 -15.02 15.11
C PRO A 21 -24.01 -16.50 15.48
N ASN A 22 -24.93 -17.07 16.25
CA ASN A 22 -24.82 -18.43 16.83
C ASN A 22 -24.72 -19.56 15.80
N ASP A 23 -24.98 -19.29 14.52
CA ASP A 23 -24.90 -20.24 13.42
C ASP A 23 -23.49 -20.34 12.80
N VAL A 24 -22.53 -19.58 13.31
CA VAL A 24 -21.11 -19.71 12.96
C VAL A 24 -20.43 -20.69 13.90
N ALA A 25 -19.98 -21.82 13.36
CA ALA A 25 -19.24 -22.82 14.10
C ALA A 25 -17.83 -22.31 14.49
N GLU A 26 -17.29 -22.83 15.58
CA GLU A 26 -15.91 -22.56 16.00
C GLU A 26 -14.91 -23.04 14.94
N GLY A 27 -13.93 -22.19 14.62
CA GLY A 27 -12.93 -22.49 13.61
C GLY A 27 -12.20 -21.24 13.09
N PRO A 28 -11.23 -21.42 12.17
CA PRO A 28 -10.55 -20.30 11.53
C PRO A 28 -11.52 -19.50 10.65
N ALA A 29 -11.39 -18.18 10.67
CA ALA A 29 -12.22 -17.26 9.89
C ALA A 29 -11.37 -16.14 9.28
N ASP A 30 -11.70 -15.76 8.05
CA ASP A 30 -11.09 -14.63 7.35
C ASP A 30 -11.90 -13.35 7.61
N VAL A 31 -11.21 -12.23 7.85
CA VAL A 31 -11.84 -10.92 8.08
C VAL A 31 -11.49 -9.97 6.94
N LEU A 32 -12.50 -9.52 6.20
CA LEU A 32 -12.35 -8.52 5.15
C LEU A 32 -12.88 -7.16 5.62
N VAL A 33 -11.98 -6.18 5.75
CA VAL A 33 -12.35 -4.80 6.11
C VAL A 33 -12.34 -3.94 4.85
N ARG A 34 -13.50 -3.41 4.45
CA ARG A 34 -13.62 -2.43 3.38
C ARG A 34 -13.61 -1.04 3.98
N VAL A 35 -12.49 -0.33 3.84
CA VAL A 35 -12.38 1.07 4.21
C VAL A 35 -12.82 1.89 2.98
N PRO A 36 -13.87 2.72 3.09
CA PRO A 36 -14.19 3.65 2.00
C PRO A 36 -12.98 4.56 1.75
N ASP A 37 -12.66 4.80 0.48
CA ASP A 37 -11.73 5.86 0.11
C ASP A 37 -12.39 7.19 0.49
N ASN A 38 -12.20 7.59 1.75
CA ASN A 38 -12.58 8.88 2.26
C ASN A 38 -11.57 9.89 1.72
N GLY A 39 -11.54 10.06 0.39
CA GLY A 39 -10.64 10.92 -0.37
C GLY A 39 -9.52 11.44 0.51
N ARG A 40 -8.55 10.58 0.85
CA ARG A 40 -7.25 11.16 1.17
C ARG A 40 -6.95 11.84 -0.15
N ASP A 41 -7.06 13.16 -0.16
CA ASP A 41 -6.44 13.99 -1.16
C ASP A 41 -4.96 13.63 -1.09
N VAL A 42 -4.58 12.51 -1.70
CA VAL A 42 -3.26 12.31 -2.21
C VAL A 42 -3.16 13.52 -3.12
N PRO A 43 -2.34 14.53 -2.79
CA PRO A 43 -2.22 15.70 -3.64
C PRO A 43 -1.94 15.14 -5.02
N VAL A 44 -2.88 15.33 -5.95
CA VAL A 44 -2.67 14.92 -7.33
C VAL A 44 -1.60 15.86 -7.79
N GLU A 45 -0.35 15.41 -7.68
CA GLU A 45 0.81 16.16 -8.10
C GLU A 45 0.52 16.53 -9.55
N THR A 46 0.35 17.82 -9.79
CA THR A 46 0.06 18.31 -11.12
C THR A 46 1.24 17.94 -12.00
N HIS A 47 0.99 17.73 -13.28
CA HIS A 47 2.07 17.49 -14.25
C HIS A 47 3.17 18.55 -14.16
N ARG A 48 2.81 19.78 -13.78
CA ARG A 48 3.75 20.87 -13.51
C ARG A 48 4.63 20.63 -12.27
N GLU A 49 4.05 20.26 -11.14
CA GLU A 49 4.80 19.95 -9.91
C GLU A 49 5.73 18.75 -10.10
N MET A 50 5.28 17.73 -10.85
CA MET A 50 6.12 16.61 -11.27
C MET A 50 7.32 17.08 -12.09
N LEU A 51 7.10 17.95 -13.10
CA LEU A 51 8.17 18.49 -13.94
C LEU A 51 9.13 19.39 -13.15
N GLU A 52 8.64 20.20 -12.22
CA GLU A 52 9.47 21.04 -11.36
C GLU A 52 10.35 20.20 -10.44
N ARG A 53 9.82 19.10 -9.88
CA ARG A 53 10.60 18.14 -9.07
C ARG A 53 11.68 17.44 -9.90
N VAL A 54 11.35 16.99 -11.11
CA VAL A 54 12.32 16.35 -12.03
C VAL A 54 13.39 17.35 -12.47
N ARG A 55 13.03 18.62 -12.69
CA ARG A 55 13.95 19.68 -13.09
C ARG A 55 14.86 20.14 -11.93
N GLY A 56 14.35 20.13 -10.70
CA GLY A 56 15.11 20.39 -9.47
C GLY A 56 16.00 19.23 -9.05
N SER A 57 15.68 18.00 -9.49
CA SER A 57 16.58 16.87 -9.35
C SER A 57 17.74 17.02 -10.33
N ILE A 58 18.86 17.54 -9.85
CA ILE A 58 20.15 17.39 -10.53
C ILE A 58 20.37 15.89 -10.66
N ARG A 59 20.03 15.30 -11.81
CA ARG A 59 20.44 13.95 -12.16
C ARG A 59 21.95 13.94 -11.95
N LYS A 60 22.45 13.26 -10.91
CA LYS A 60 23.84 12.80 -10.89
C LYS A 60 24.01 12.09 -12.23
N LYS A 61 24.76 12.69 -13.15
CA LYS A 61 25.14 12.04 -14.41
C LYS A 61 26.00 10.86 -13.99
N ARG A 62 25.37 9.71 -13.78
CA ARG A 62 26.11 8.49 -13.50
C ARG A 62 26.92 8.18 -14.75
N SER A 63 28.20 7.89 -14.56
CA SER A 63 29.01 7.41 -15.67
C SER A 63 28.48 6.04 -16.13
N TRP A 64 28.76 5.69 -17.38
CA TRP A 64 28.39 4.39 -17.92
C TRP A 64 28.92 3.23 -17.06
N GLU A 65 30.12 3.38 -16.50
CA GLU A 65 30.76 2.41 -15.61
C GLU A 65 30.01 2.23 -14.29
N GLU A 66 29.48 3.31 -13.71
CA GLU A 66 28.66 3.24 -12.48
C GLU A 66 27.33 2.51 -12.72
N ILE A 67 26.75 2.66 -13.92
CA ILE A 67 25.54 1.94 -14.31
C ILE A 67 25.83 0.44 -14.45
N GLN A 68 26.93 0.08 -15.13
CA GLN A 68 27.30 -1.33 -15.30
C GLN A 68 27.57 -2.02 -13.95
N LYS A 69 28.26 -1.35 -13.03
CA LYS A 69 28.53 -1.90 -11.69
C LYS A 69 27.25 -2.17 -10.91
N LEU A 70 26.28 -1.26 -10.97
CA LEU A 70 24.97 -1.44 -10.32
C LEU A 70 24.21 -2.67 -10.87
N VAL A 71 24.22 -2.84 -12.18
CA VAL A 71 23.55 -3.97 -12.85
C VAL A 71 24.22 -5.29 -12.47
N GLU A 72 25.55 -5.33 -12.38
CA GLU A 72 26.27 -6.53 -11.95
C GLU A 72 26.04 -6.86 -10.48
N ASP A 73 26.03 -5.86 -9.59
CA ASP A 73 25.76 -6.06 -8.16
C ASP A 73 24.32 -6.55 -7.92
N GLU A 74 23.35 -6.00 -8.66
CA GLU A 74 21.96 -6.47 -8.62
C GLU A 74 21.85 -7.91 -9.13
N ARG A 75 22.55 -8.26 -10.21
CA ARG A 75 22.52 -9.63 -10.75
C ARG A 75 23.10 -10.66 -9.77
N LYS A 76 24.10 -10.29 -8.97
CA LYS A 76 24.69 -11.14 -7.92
C LYS A 76 23.79 -11.30 -6.71
N SER A 77 22.84 -10.41 -6.47
CA SER A 77 21.94 -10.51 -5.31
C SER A 77 20.76 -11.47 -5.52
N TRP A 78 20.64 -12.05 -6.71
CA TRP A 78 19.58 -13.01 -7.07
C TRP A 78 20.11 -14.45 -7.13
N ASP A 79 21.42 -14.66 -7.00
CA ASP A 79 22.08 -15.94 -6.73
C ASP A 79 22.28 -16.13 -5.21
#